data_AF-A0A2S5IZ25-F1
#
_entry.id   AF-A0A2S5IZ25-F1
#
_cell.length_a   1.000
_cell.length_b   1.000
_cell.length_c   1.000
_cell.angle_alpha   90.00
_cell.angle_beta   90.00
_cell.angle_gamma   90.00
#
_symmetry.space_group_name_H-M   'P 1'
#
loop_
_entity.id
_entity.type
_entity.pdbx_description
1 polymer ?
#
loop_
_entity_poly.entity_id
_entity_poly.type
_entity_poly.pdbx_seq_one_letter_code
_entity_poly.pdbx_strand_id
1 'polypeptide(L)'
;MPGNLPGAAVERLVEVVGLLRRHCPWTAALDHAALLEYLVEETYELYEAVDDVARTPTPAPELVDELRGELGDVLFQVVLHAQLRAEAGSFGFAEVAGGLTDKLVRRNPHVFAADGSLRSATPAAGGAPWPTSVEGILATWQAVKARERPGRTSPFDGIPHHLPALAFAAKTLGRAGEGGAGEGSIGEGGAGKDRQEPATRSEADLGRELLALVRRAHDAGLDPERALRRAVLDYQRDALDGA
;
A
#
# COMPACT_ATOMS: atom_id res chain seq x y z
N MET A 1 28.28 -13.00 7.81
CA MET A 1 27.72 -14.06 6.94
C MET A 1 28.31 -13.90 5.54
N PRO A 2 29.36 -14.64 5.16
CA PRO A 2 29.85 -14.62 3.79
C PRO A 2 28.83 -15.32 2.87
N GLY A 3 28.41 -14.63 1.80
CA GLY A 3 28.01 -15.30 0.56
C GLY A 3 26.54 -15.68 0.33
N ASN A 4 25.55 -15.08 1.00
CA ASN A 4 24.16 -15.25 0.55
C ASN A 4 23.77 -14.08 -0.36
N LEU A 5 24.12 -14.17 -1.65
CA LEU A 5 23.67 -13.18 -2.63
C LEU A 5 22.13 -13.27 -2.69
N PRO A 6 21.39 -12.14 -2.58
CA PRO A 6 19.94 -12.15 -2.61
C PRO A 6 19.36 -12.90 -3.82
N GLY A 7 20.04 -12.84 -4.97
CA GLY A 7 19.66 -13.58 -6.17
C GLY A 7 19.55 -15.10 -5.94
N ALA A 8 20.57 -15.73 -5.36
CA ALA A 8 20.58 -17.17 -5.12
C ALA A 8 19.49 -17.61 -4.13
N ALA A 9 19.23 -16.79 -3.10
CA ALA A 9 18.16 -17.05 -2.13
C ALA A 9 16.76 -16.99 -2.79
N VAL A 10 16.53 -15.99 -3.65
CA VAL A 10 15.27 -15.83 -4.38
C VAL A 10 15.08 -16.95 -5.42
N GLU A 11 16.13 -17.30 -6.17
CA GLU A 11 16.11 -18.43 -7.09
C GLU A 11 15.71 -19.73 -6.39
N ARG A 12 16.31 -19.98 -5.22
CA ARG A 12 15.98 -21.15 -4.40
C ARG A 12 14.53 -21.12 -3.92
N LEU A 13 14.01 -19.96 -3.52
CA LEU A 13 12.60 -19.82 -3.12
C LEU A 13 11.67 -20.19 -4.27
N VAL A 14 11.88 -19.62 -5.47
CA VAL A 14 11.07 -19.92 -6.66
C VAL A 14 11.10 -21.41 -6.99
N GLU A 15 12.28 -22.04 -6.92
CA GLU A 15 12.45 -23.48 -7.13
C GLU A 15 11.63 -24.31 -6.13
N VAL A 16 11.73 -23.98 -4.84
CA VAL A 16 11.01 -24.69 -3.76
C VAL A 16 9.50 -24.56 -3.95
N VAL A 17 8.98 -23.37 -4.26
CA VAL A 17 7.54 -23.19 -4.52
C VAL A 17 7.10 -24.01 -5.73
N GLY A 18 7.89 -24.03 -6.81
CA GLY A 18 7.61 -24.88 -7.97
C GLY A 18 7.64 -26.38 -7.65
N LEU A 19 8.52 -26.83 -6.75
CA LEU A 19 8.56 -28.22 -6.28
C LEU A 19 7.33 -28.55 -5.42
N LEU A 20 6.92 -27.66 -4.51
CA LEU A 20 5.70 -27.84 -3.72
C LEU A 20 4.47 -27.98 -4.63
N ARG A 21 4.32 -27.09 -5.61
CA ARG A 21 3.26 -27.16 -6.62
C ARG A 21 3.19 -28.49 -7.37
N ARG A 22 4.33 -29.17 -7.60
CA ARG A 22 4.39 -30.48 -8.29
C ARG A 22 4.24 -31.68 -7.37
N HIS A 23 4.70 -31.59 -6.13
CA HIS A 23 4.89 -32.76 -5.27
C HIS A 23 4.04 -32.75 -3.99
N CYS A 24 3.38 -31.64 -3.67
CA CYS A 24 2.46 -31.53 -2.53
C CYS A 24 1.02 -31.34 -3.04
N PRO A 25 0.11 -32.31 -2.81
CA PRO A 25 -1.28 -32.24 -3.27
C PRO A 25 -2.04 -31.01 -2.79
N TRP A 26 -1.75 -30.54 -1.57
CA TRP A 26 -2.39 -29.34 -1.02
C TRP A 26 -2.01 -28.10 -1.81
N THR A 27 -0.70 -27.82 -1.95
CA THR A 27 -0.28 -26.66 -2.75
C THR A 27 -0.67 -26.78 -4.21
N ALA A 28 -0.71 -27.98 -4.79
CA ALA A 28 -1.13 -28.20 -6.18
C ALA A 28 -2.61 -27.84 -6.41
N ALA A 29 -3.47 -28.02 -5.40
CA ALA A 29 -4.88 -27.72 -5.47
C ALA A 29 -5.21 -26.22 -5.37
N LEU A 30 -4.26 -25.37 -4.95
CA LEU A 30 -4.46 -23.93 -4.83
C LEU A 30 -4.59 -23.28 -6.22
N ASP A 31 -5.50 -22.32 -6.34
CA ASP A 31 -5.62 -21.41 -7.47
C ASP A 31 -5.66 -19.96 -6.98
N HIS A 32 -5.83 -18.99 -7.89
CA HIS A 32 -5.88 -17.59 -7.51
C HIS A 32 -7.03 -17.25 -6.55
N ALA A 33 -8.18 -17.95 -6.65
CA ALA A 33 -9.35 -17.66 -5.83
C ALA A 33 -9.19 -18.24 -4.42
N ALA A 34 -8.70 -19.47 -4.32
CA ALA A 34 -8.39 -20.11 -3.04
C ALA A 34 -7.32 -19.35 -2.23
N LEU A 35 -6.45 -18.59 -2.92
CA LEU A 35 -5.42 -17.78 -2.28
C LEU A 35 -5.89 -16.39 -1.80
N LEU A 36 -7.11 -15.95 -2.14
CA LEU A 36 -7.57 -14.60 -1.77
C LEU A 36 -7.71 -14.40 -0.26
N GLU A 37 -8.19 -15.42 0.46
CA GLU A 37 -8.33 -15.39 1.92
C GLU A 37 -6.95 -15.21 2.57
N TYR A 38 -6.02 -16.11 2.26
CA TYR A 38 -4.65 -16.03 2.74
C TYR A 38 -3.97 -14.72 2.33
N LEU A 39 -4.12 -14.24 1.09
CA LEU A 39 -3.54 -12.96 0.68
C LEU A 39 -3.99 -11.80 1.57
N VAL A 40 -5.25 -11.80 2.01
CA VAL A 40 -5.77 -10.78 2.92
C VAL A 40 -5.20 -10.98 4.32
N GLU A 41 -5.25 -12.20 4.86
CA GLU A 41 -4.73 -12.54 6.20
C GLU A 41 -3.26 -12.14 6.34
N GLU A 42 -2.38 -12.66 5.48
CA GLU A 42 -0.94 -12.41 5.49
C GLU A 42 -0.62 -10.91 5.32
N THR A 43 -1.43 -10.17 4.56
CA THR A 43 -1.28 -8.72 4.42
C THR A 43 -1.58 -7.99 5.72
N TYR A 44 -2.57 -8.46 6.50
CA TYR A 44 -2.92 -7.86 7.79
C TYR A 44 -1.99 -8.28 8.91
N GLU A 45 -1.50 -9.51 8.92
CA GLU A 45 -0.47 -9.97 9.84
C GLU A 45 0.83 -9.18 9.63
N LEU A 46 1.25 -8.99 8.37
CA LEU A 46 2.35 -8.08 8.05
C LEU A 46 2.06 -6.63 8.48
N TYR A 47 0.84 -6.13 8.27
CA TYR A 47 0.46 -4.79 8.72
C TYR A 47 0.62 -4.65 10.24
N GLU A 48 0.14 -5.65 11.00
CA GLU A 48 0.23 -5.70 12.46
C GLU A 48 1.69 -5.70 12.93
N ALA A 49 2.50 -6.62 12.42
CA ALA A 49 3.93 -6.72 12.76
C ALA A 49 4.69 -5.41 12.45
N VAL A 50 4.40 -4.76 11.32
CA VAL A 50 4.98 -3.44 10.99
C VAL A 50 4.53 -2.36 11.97
N ASP A 51 3.24 -2.31 12.30
CA ASP A 51 2.67 -1.30 13.21
C ASP A 51 3.24 -1.47 14.63
N ASP A 52 3.41 -2.70 15.11
CA ASP A 52 4.01 -3.00 16.41
C ASP A 52 5.50 -2.63 16.47
N VAL A 53 6.29 -2.99 15.45
CA VAL A 53 7.69 -2.56 15.36
C VAL A 53 7.77 -1.03 15.31
N ALA A 54 6.93 -0.37 14.52
CA ALA A 54 6.96 1.10 14.37
C ALA A 54 6.57 1.84 15.65
N ARG A 55 5.75 1.24 16.53
CA ARG A 55 5.35 1.81 17.82
C ARG A 55 6.34 1.55 18.94
N THR A 56 7.24 0.59 18.77
CA THR A 56 8.16 0.14 19.82
C THR A 56 9.54 0.78 19.62
N PRO A 57 9.99 1.73 20.48
CA PRO A 57 11.26 2.44 20.26
C PRO A 57 12.49 1.53 20.19
N THR A 58 12.46 0.43 20.95
CA THR A 58 13.50 -0.61 20.96
C THR A 58 12.79 -1.97 20.91
N PRO A 59 12.44 -2.47 19.71
CA PRO A 59 11.71 -3.72 19.58
C PRO A 59 12.56 -4.90 20.07
N ALA A 60 11.93 -5.82 20.79
CA ALA A 60 12.57 -7.07 21.20
C ALA A 60 12.91 -7.92 19.97
N PRO A 61 13.96 -8.77 20.02
CA PRO A 61 14.36 -9.61 18.89
C PRO A 61 13.22 -10.45 18.31
N GLU A 62 12.33 -10.93 19.16
CA GLU A 62 11.18 -11.76 18.79
C GLU A 62 10.21 -11.00 17.88
N LEU A 63 9.93 -9.73 18.19
CA LEU A 63 9.06 -8.88 17.39
C LEU A 63 9.68 -8.54 16.01
N VAL A 64 11.01 -8.41 15.96
CA VAL A 64 11.72 -8.22 14.69
C VAL A 64 11.72 -9.51 13.85
N ASP A 65 11.81 -10.67 14.50
CA ASP A 65 11.74 -11.97 13.83
C ASP A 65 10.33 -12.29 13.30
N GLU A 66 9.29 -11.89 14.02
CA GLU A 66 7.90 -11.93 13.55
C GLU A 66 7.72 -11.10 12.29
N LEU A 67 8.13 -9.82 12.30
CA LEU A 67 8.12 -8.99 11.09
C LEU A 67 8.86 -9.64 9.91
N ARG A 68 10.01 -10.31 10.17
CA ARG A 68 10.74 -11.04 9.14
C ARG A 68 9.96 -12.23 8.59
N GLY A 69 9.20 -12.93 9.43
CA GLY A 69 8.28 -14.01 9.05
C GLY A 69 7.21 -13.50 8.12
N GLU A 70 6.45 -12.49 8.55
CA GLU A 70 5.33 -11.93 7.80
C GLU A 70 5.74 -11.31 6.45
N LEU A 71 6.93 -10.70 6.39
CA LEU A 71 7.52 -10.25 5.11
C LEU A 71 7.75 -11.42 4.15
N GLY A 72 8.13 -12.59 4.70
CA GLY A 72 8.30 -13.84 3.99
C GLY A 72 6.99 -14.41 3.47
N ASP A 73 5.92 -14.36 4.26
CA ASP A 73 4.63 -14.96 3.89
C ASP A 73 3.90 -14.13 2.82
N VAL A 74 3.96 -12.80 2.89
CA VAL A 74 3.52 -11.94 1.78
C VAL A 74 4.37 -12.15 0.52
N LEU A 75 5.69 -12.35 0.67
CA LEU A 75 6.55 -12.72 -0.48
C LEU A 75 6.16 -14.08 -1.06
N PHE A 76 5.81 -15.06 -0.23
CA PHE A 76 5.35 -16.38 -0.66
C PHE A 76 4.06 -16.28 -1.48
N GLN A 77 3.08 -15.45 -1.06
CA GLN A 77 1.88 -15.18 -1.84
C GLN A 77 2.20 -14.64 -3.24
N VAL A 78 3.15 -13.71 -3.35
CA VAL A 78 3.60 -13.16 -4.66
C VAL A 78 4.22 -14.26 -5.53
N VAL A 79 5.09 -15.10 -4.96
CA VAL A 79 5.75 -16.20 -5.70
C VAL A 79 4.72 -17.25 -6.14
N LEU A 80 3.75 -17.61 -5.29
CA LEU A 80 2.68 -18.56 -5.64
C LEU A 80 1.82 -18.06 -6.79
N HIS A 81 1.36 -16.82 -6.75
CA HIS A 81 0.59 -16.24 -7.84
C HIS A 81 1.39 -16.16 -9.14
N ALA A 82 2.68 -15.82 -9.07
CA ALA A 82 3.56 -15.82 -10.23
C ALA A 82 3.77 -17.25 -10.79
N GLN A 83 3.93 -18.24 -9.91
CA GLN A 83 4.08 -19.65 -10.28
C GLN A 83 2.82 -20.20 -10.97
N LEU A 84 1.62 -19.86 -10.48
CA LEU A 84 0.34 -20.19 -11.13
C LEU A 84 0.24 -19.62 -12.55
N ARG A 85 0.72 -18.40 -12.77
CA ARG A 85 0.74 -17.78 -14.11
C ARG A 85 1.80 -18.39 -15.01
N ALA A 86 2.93 -18.81 -14.47
CA ALA A 86 3.97 -19.52 -15.22
C ALA A 86 3.46 -20.90 -15.69
N GLU A 87 2.77 -21.64 -14.82
CA GLU A 87 2.11 -22.91 -15.15
C GLU A 87 1.05 -22.77 -16.25
N ALA A 88 0.37 -21.63 -16.29
CA ALA A 88 -0.57 -21.27 -17.36
C ALA A 88 0.11 -20.76 -18.65
N GLY A 89 1.44 -20.84 -18.77
CA GLY A 89 2.19 -20.38 -19.95
C GLY A 89 2.16 -18.87 -20.17
N SER A 90 1.97 -18.09 -19.10
CA SER A 90 1.83 -16.63 -19.15
C SER A 90 3.12 -15.92 -18.74
N PHE A 91 3.23 -15.49 -17.48
CA PHE A 91 4.41 -14.82 -16.93
C PHE A 91 4.80 -15.48 -15.61
N GLY A 92 6.05 -15.37 -15.19
CA GLY A 92 6.54 -15.88 -13.91
C GLY A 92 7.08 -14.77 -13.01
N PHE A 93 7.82 -15.19 -11.97
CA PHE A 93 8.35 -14.28 -10.97
C PHE A 93 9.39 -13.29 -11.56
N ALA A 94 10.18 -13.74 -12.55
CA ALA A 94 11.18 -12.89 -13.21
C ALA A 94 10.53 -11.68 -13.91
N GLU A 95 9.42 -11.87 -14.62
CA GLU A 95 8.68 -10.80 -15.27
C GLU A 95 8.01 -9.86 -14.26
N VAL A 96 7.51 -10.39 -13.14
CA VAL A 96 6.97 -9.57 -12.03
C VAL A 96 8.05 -8.67 -11.44
N ALA A 97 9.20 -9.24 -11.08
CA ALA A 97 10.33 -8.51 -10.50
C ALA A 97 10.94 -7.51 -11.50
N GLY A 98 11.10 -7.91 -12.76
CA GLY A 98 11.60 -7.05 -13.83
C GLY A 98 10.66 -5.87 -14.10
N GLY A 99 9.36 -6.15 -14.24
CA GLY A 99 8.35 -5.10 -14.45
C GLY A 99 8.28 -4.09 -13.29
N LEU A 100 8.44 -4.56 -12.03
CA LEU A 100 8.56 -3.67 -10.88
C LEU A 100 9.85 -2.84 -10.94
N THR A 101 10.99 -3.48 -11.24
CA THR A 101 12.31 -2.83 -11.31
C THR A 101 12.30 -1.70 -12.36
N ASP A 102 11.86 -1.99 -13.58
CA ASP A 102 11.80 -1.01 -14.65
C ASP A 102 10.87 0.16 -14.30
N LYS A 103 9.74 -0.14 -13.64
CA LYS A 103 8.80 0.87 -13.16
C LYS A 103 9.42 1.77 -12.08
N LEU A 104 10.19 1.21 -11.16
CA LEU A 104 10.88 1.99 -10.11
C LEU A 104 11.97 2.87 -10.73
N VAL A 105 12.75 2.36 -11.68
CA VAL A 105 13.74 3.15 -12.43
C VAL A 105 13.08 4.32 -13.15
N ARG A 106 12.04 4.05 -13.95
CA ARG A 106 11.33 5.10 -14.71
C ARG A 106 10.68 6.17 -13.84
N ARG A 107 10.13 5.79 -12.69
CA ARG A 107 9.44 6.72 -11.77
C ARG A 107 10.37 7.53 -10.88
N ASN A 108 11.65 7.21 -10.85
CA ASN A 108 12.65 7.92 -10.06
C ASN A 108 13.77 8.48 -10.95
N PRO A 109 13.44 9.35 -11.94
CA PRO A 109 14.43 9.90 -12.87
C PRO A 109 15.45 10.84 -12.18
N HIS A 110 15.18 11.26 -10.94
CA HIS A 110 16.12 12.02 -10.11
C HIS A 110 17.23 11.14 -9.52
N VAL A 111 17.03 9.80 -9.45
CA VAL A 111 18.02 8.83 -8.97
C VAL A 111 18.67 8.08 -10.14
N PHE A 112 17.86 7.61 -11.09
CA PHE A 112 18.29 6.70 -12.15
C PHE A 112 18.26 7.35 -13.54
N ALA A 113 19.24 6.99 -14.37
CA ALA A 113 19.19 7.21 -15.81
C ALA A 113 18.23 6.20 -16.46
N ALA A 114 17.90 6.40 -17.73
CA ALA A 114 16.95 5.55 -18.44
C ALA A 114 17.42 4.09 -18.58
N ASP A 115 18.72 3.84 -18.49
CA ASP A 115 19.35 2.51 -18.52
C ASP A 115 19.44 1.84 -17.12
N GLY A 116 18.92 2.50 -16.07
CA GLY A 116 18.97 2.01 -14.69
C GLY A 116 20.26 2.32 -13.95
N SER A 117 21.24 2.97 -14.58
CA SER A 117 22.45 3.42 -13.88
C SER A 117 22.16 4.59 -12.93
N LEU A 118 22.95 4.71 -11.86
CA LEU A 118 22.86 5.85 -10.95
C LEU A 118 23.26 7.13 -11.68
N ARG A 119 22.46 8.18 -11.53
CA ARG A 119 22.83 9.50 -12.04
C ARG A 119 23.86 10.14 -11.11
N SER A 120 24.79 10.86 -11.72
CA SER A 120 25.65 11.78 -10.98
C SER A 120 24.80 12.86 -10.30
N ALA A 121 25.17 13.25 -9.09
CA ALA A 121 24.53 14.35 -8.34
C ALA A 121 24.64 15.72 -9.05
N THR A 122 25.50 15.84 -10.06
CA THR A 122 25.62 17.03 -10.89
C THR A 122 24.63 16.98 -12.07
N PRO A 123 23.77 18.01 -12.23
CA PRO A 123 22.97 18.15 -13.44
C PRO A 123 23.89 18.16 -14.67
N ALA A 124 23.45 17.53 -15.77
CA ALA A 124 24.10 17.72 -17.06
C ALA A 124 24.13 19.23 -17.39
N ALA A 125 25.23 19.72 -17.96
CA ALA A 125 25.39 21.13 -18.28
C ALA A 125 24.19 21.65 -19.10
N GLY A 126 23.44 22.60 -18.54
CA GLY A 126 22.24 23.19 -19.17
C GLY A 126 20.89 22.56 -18.81
N GLY A 127 20.86 21.52 -17.96
CA GLY A 127 19.62 20.96 -17.43
C GLY A 127 19.08 21.71 -16.21
N ALA A 128 17.76 21.75 -16.04
CA ALA A 128 17.16 22.17 -14.79
C ALA A 128 17.60 21.22 -13.65
N PRO A 129 17.90 21.73 -12.44
CA PRO A 129 18.25 20.88 -11.31
C PRO A 129 17.08 19.96 -10.94
N TRP A 130 17.39 18.74 -10.51
CA TRP A 130 16.39 17.81 -9.98
C TRP A 130 15.84 18.35 -8.65
N PRO A 131 14.56 18.10 -8.34
CA PRO A 131 14.01 18.45 -7.05
C PRO A 131 14.74 17.68 -5.94
N THR A 132 15.17 18.41 -4.91
CA THR A 132 15.83 17.85 -3.72
C THR A 132 14.92 17.83 -2.50
N SER A 133 13.78 18.52 -2.56
CA SER A 133 12.75 18.46 -1.53
C SER A 133 11.83 17.27 -1.74
N VAL A 134 11.32 16.70 -0.64
CA VAL A 134 10.32 15.61 -0.66
C VAL A 134 9.10 16.01 -1.50
N GLU A 135 8.61 17.25 -1.33
CA GLU A 135 7.48 17.79 -2.09
C GLU A 135 7.75 17.80 -3.61
N GLY A 136 8.91 18.31 -4.03
CA GLY A 136 9.28 18.35 -5.45
C GLY A 136 9.47 16.96 -6.06
N ILE A 137 10.00 16.01 -5.27
CA ILE A 137 10.14 14.60 -5.67
C ILE A 137 8.76 13.95 -5.83
N LEU A 138 7.84 14.18 -4.88
CA LEU A 138 6.46 13.68 -4.95
C LEU A 138 5.71 14.23 -6.17
N ALA A 139 5.84 15.53 -6.45
CA ALA A 139 5.23 16.15 -7.63
C ALA A 139 5.75 15.52 -8.94
N THR A 140 7.06 15.29 -9.03
CA THR A 140 7.68 14.62 -10.18
C THR A 140 7.18 13.19 -10.34
N TRP A 141 7.11 12.44 -9.24
CA TRP A 141 6.63 11.06 -9.25
C TRP A 141 5.17 10.96 -9.71
N GLN A 142 4.30 11.86 -9.23
CA GLN A 142 2.89 11.92 -9.66
C GLN A 142 2.78 12.29 -11.15
N ALA A 143 3.59 13.25 -11.62
CA ALA A 143 3.61 13.63 -13.04
C ALA A 143 4.03 12.46 -13.96
N VAL A 144 5.04 11.68 -13.57
CA VAL A 144 5.44 10.47 -14.33
C VAL A 144 4.31 9.44 -14.32
N LYS A 145 3.72 9.16 -13.16
CA LYS A 145 2.62 8.21 -13.00
C LYS A 145 1.37 8.59 -13.80
N ALA A 146 1.08 9.88 -13.97
CA ALA A 146 -0.02 10.37 -14.78
C ALA A 146 0.19 10.06 -16.28
N ARG A 147 1.43 10.16 -16.78
CA ARG A 147 1.79 9.85 -18.18
C ARG A 147 1.70 8.36 -18.51
N GLU A 148 1.92 7.48 -17.53
CA GLU A 148 1.87 6.02 -17.71
C GLU A 148 0.45 5.43 -17.79
N ARG A 149 -0.61 6.22 -17.58
CA ARG A 149 -2.00 5.74 -17.60
C ARG A 149 -2.85 6.47 -18.65
N PRO A 150 -2.57 6.29 -19.95
CA PRO A 150 -3.43 6.84 -20.99
C PRO A 150 -4.83 6.22 -20.89
N GLY A 151 -5.88 7.04 -20.91
CA GLY A 151 -7.27 6.56 -20.95
C GLY A 151 -8.03 6.51 -19.63
N ARG A 152 -7.55 7.16 -18.55
CA ARG A 152 -8.42 7.39 -17.37
C ARG A 152 -9.54 8.36 -17.73
N THR A 153 -10.77 7.96 -17.44
CA THR A 153 -11.98 8.78 -17.63
C THR A 153 -12.46 9.41 -16.33
N SER A 154 -12.00 8.90 -15.17
CA SER A 154 -12.35 9.40 -13.85
C SER A 154 -11.13 9.57 -12.94
N PRO A 155 -11.12 10.59 -12.06
CA PRO A 155 -10.08 10.75 -11.03
C PRO A 155 -10.04 9.57 -10.06
N PHE A 156 -11.08 8.73 -10.01
CA PHE A 156 -11.18 7.56 -9.14
C PHE A 156 -10.72 6.24 -9.78
N ASP A 157 -10.38 6.23 -11.09
CA ASP A 157 -9.99 4.98 -11.76
C ASP A 157 -8.75 4.33 -11.11
N GLY A 158 -8.86 3.04 -10.78
CA GLY A 158 -7.80 2.26 -10.15
C GLY A 158 -7.66 2.47 -8.63
N ILE A 159 -8.68 3.01 -7.96
CA ILE A 159 -8.85 2.82 -6.52
C ILE A 159 -9.43 1.41 -6.31
N PRO A 160 -8.77 0.52 -5.56
CA PRO A 160 -9.33 -0.81 -5.28
C PRO A 160 -10.57 -0.67 -4.40
N HIS A 161 -11.70 -1.22 -4.84
CA HIS A 161 -12.97 -1.17 -4.12
C HIS A 161 -13.00 -2.06 -2.87
N HIS A 162 -12.10 -3.04 -2.78
CA HIS A 162 -11.98 -3.95 -1.63
C HIS A 162 -11.08 -3.41 -0.50
N LEU A 163 -10.63 -2.15 -0.59
CA LEU A 163 -9.96 -1.52 0.55
C LEU A 163 -10.93 -1.41 1.74
N PRO A 164 -10.42 -1.46 2.99
CA PRO A 164 -11.18 -1.07 4.16
C PRO A 164 -11.84 0.29 3.98
N ALA A 165 -13.03 0.47 4.57
CA ALA A 165 -13.88 1.62 4.29
C ALA A 165 -13.16 2.97 4.53
N LEU A 166 -12.37 3.09 5.60
CA LEU A 166 -11.65 4.34 5.90
C LEU A 166 -10.47 4.56 4.96
N ALA A 167 -9.69 3.51 4.64
CA ALA A 167 -8.63 3.58 3.65
C ALA A 167 -9.15 3.89 2.23
N PHE A 168 -10.28 3.29 1.86
CA PHE A 168 -10.99 3.55 0.61
C PHE A 168 -11.45 5.01 0.54
N ALA A 169 -12.08 5.52 1.61
CA ALA A 169 -12.50 6.91 1.73
C ALA A 169 -11.30 7.87 1.63
N ALA A 170 -10.24 7.66 2.43
CA ALA A 170 -9.05 8.49 2.41
C ALA A 170 -8.39 8.55 1.03
N LYS A 171 -8.28 7.40 0.36
CA LYS A 171 -7.71 7.32 -1.00
C LYS A 171 -8.60 8.02 -2.03
N THR A 172 -9.92 7.86 -1.93
CA THR A 172 -10.90 8.55 -2.80
C THR A 172 -10.80 10.07 -2.63
N LEU A 173 -10.75 10.53 -1.39
CA LEU A 173 -10.63 11.93 -1.03
C LEU A 173 -9.29 12.55 -1.48
N GLY A 174 -8.18 11.82 -1.37
CA GLY A 174 -6.89 12.25 -1.91
C GLY A 174 -6.94 12.41 -3.44
N ARG A 175 -7.55 11.46 -4.16
CA ARG A 175 -7.70 11.56 -5.63
C ARG A 175 -8.60 12.70 -6.09
N ALA A 176 -9.65 13.01 -5.32
CA ALA A 176 -10.53 14.14 -5.62
C ALA A 176 -9.75 15.47 -5.57
N GLY A 177 -8.87 15.63 -4.58
CA GLY A 177 -8.02 16.84 -4.43
C GLY A 177 -6.93 16.97 -5.50
N GLU A 178 -6.35 15.86 -5.96
CA GLU A 178 -5.33 15.85 -7.03
C GLU A 178 -5.89 16.21 -8.42
N GLY A 179 -7.20 16.04 -8.65
CA GLY A 179 -7.83 16.10 -9.98
C GLY A 179 -8.62 17.38 -10.30
N GLY A 180 -8.72 18.35 -9.39
CA GLY A 180 -9.52 19.56 -9.63
C GLY A 180 -11.00 19.26 -9.95
N ALA A 181 -11.59 18.22 -9.34
CA ALA A 181 -13.03 18.04 -9.35
C ALA A 181 -13.60 18.91 -8.24
N GLY A 182 -14.37 19.91 -8.66
CA GLY A 182 -14.72 21.11 -7.90
C GLY A 182 -15.32 20.89 -6.52
N GLU A 183 -15.36 22.03 -5.83
CA GLU A 183 -16.27 22.43 -4.76
C GLU A 183 -17.71 21.95 -5.01
N GLY A 184 -17.93 20.64 -4.96
CA GLY A 184 -19.20 20.05 -4.59
C GLY A 184 -19.27 20.20 -3.09
N SER A 185 -19.68 21.38 -2.65
CA SER A 185 -20.16 21.69 -1.30
C SER A 185 -20.90 20.47 -0.72
N ILE A 186 -20.17 19.61 0.00
CA ILE A 186 -20.76 18.89 1.13
C ILE A 186 -20.81 19.95 2.22
N GLY A 187 -21.84 20.80 2.12
CA GLY A 187 -22.16 21.92 2.98
C GLY A 187 -20.97 22.51 3.74
N GLU A 188 -20.46 23.65 3.30
CA GLU A 188 -19.98 24.66 4.23
C GLU A 188 -21.13 25.01 5.20
N GLY A 189 -21.32 24.17 6.21
CA GLY A 189 -21.98 24.54 7.43
C GLY A 189 -21.02 25.43 8.17
N GLY A 190 -21.04 26.72 7.81
CA GLY A 190 -20.22 27.75 8.42
C GLY A 190 -20.16 27.60 9.93
N ALA A 191 -18.98 27.90 10.47
CA ALA A 191 -18.67 28.01 11.89
C ALA A 191 -19.56 29.08 12.56
N GLY A 192 -20.83 28.74 12.75
CA GLY A 192 -21.75 29.40 13.65
C GLY A 192 -21.87 28.54 14.89
N LYS A 193 -21.54 29.11 16.05
CA LYS A 193 -21.50 28.48 17.38
C LYS A 193 -22.83 27.88 17.89
N ASP A 194 -23.85 27.71 17.05
CA ASP A 194 -25.21 27.26 17.44
C ASP A 194 -25.86 26.28 16.43
N ARG A 195 -25.08 25.46 15.69
CA ARG A 195 -25.69 24.33 14.95
C ARG A 195 -25.73 23.09 15.82
N GLN A 196 -26.92 22.81 16.34
CA GLN A 196 -27.26 21.51 16.88
C GLN A 196 -26.91 20.45 15.82
N GLU A 197 -25.93 19.60 16.09
CA GLU A 197 -25.55 18.56 15.13
C GLU A 197 -26.80 17.76 14.77
N PRO A 198 -27.14 17.64 13.48
CA PRO A 198 -28.30 16.87 13.07
C PRO A 198 -28.10 15.46 13.62
N ALA A 199 -29.01 15.00 14.49
CA ALA A 199 -28.88 13.67 15.06
C ALA A 199 -28.72 12.66 13.93
N THR A 200 -27.70 11.80 14.03
CA THR A 200 -27.46 10.70 13.11
C THR A 200 -28.67 9.76 13.15
N ARG A 201 -29.54 9.86 12.14
CA ARG A 201 -30.85 9.18 12.13
C ARG A 201 -30.89 8.01 11.14
N SER A 202 -29.86 7.87 10.31
CA SER A 202 -29.77 6.83 9.29
C SER A 202 -28.32 6.45 8.99
N GLU A 203 -28.12 5.27 8.39
CA GLU A 203 -26.80 4.85 7.88
C GLU A 203 -26.23 5.83 6.84
N ALA A 204 -27.10 6.48 6.07
CA ALA A 204 -26.70 7.50 5.12
C ALA A 204 -26.17 8.77 5.80
N ASP A 205 -26.76 9.18 6.92
CA ASP A 205 -26.25 10.29 7.73
C ASP A 205 -24.92 9.93 8.37
N LEU A 206 -24.85 8.73 8.99
CA LEU A 206 -23.61 8.23 9.60
C LEU A 206 -22.48 8.13 8.57
N GLY A 207 -22.75 7.61 7.38
CA GLY A 207 -21.76 7.51 6.31
C GLY A 207 -21.20 8.87 5.87
N ARG A 208 -22.05 9.91 5.82
CA ARG A 208 -21.60 11.29 5.53
C ARG A 208 -20.74 11.86 6.65
N GLU A 209 -21.11 11.64 7.90
CA GLU A 209 -20.34 12.09 9.07
C GLU A 209 -18.97 11.40 9.13
N LEU A 210 -18.92 10.08 8.92
CA LEU A 210 -17.68 9.31 8.85
C LEU A 210 -16.78 9.81 7.70
N LEU A 211 -17.35 10.05 6.51
CA LEU A 211 -16.58 10.59 5.39
C LEU A 211 -16.03 11.99 5.68
N ALA A 212 -16.80 12.85 6.35
CA ALA A 212 -16.34 14.18 6.77
C ALA A 212 -15.21 14.08 7.81
N LEU A 213 -15.28 13.14 8.75
CA LEU A 213 -14.19 12.87 9.69
C LEU A 213 -12.92 12.38 8.98
N VAL A 214 -13.07 11.48 8.00
CA VAL A 214 -11.95 11.01 7.17
C VAL A 214 -11.32 12.17 6.38
N ARG A 215 -12.13 13.11 5.86
CA ARG A 215 -11.58 14.31 5.22
C ARG A 215 -10.72 15.13 6.19
N ARG A 216 -11.23 15.42 7.39
CA ARG A 216 -10.47 16.18 8.39
C ARG A 216 -9.17 15.46 8.77
N ALA A 217 -9.21 14.14 8.93
CA ALA A 217 -8.01 13.34 9.18
C ALA A 217 -7.00 13.45 8.03
N HIS A 218 -7.46 13.29 6.79
CA HIS A 218 -6.63 13.42 5.59
C HIS A 218 -5.97 14.79 5.49
N ASP A 219 -6.72 15.87 5.69
CA ASP A 219 -6.22 17.26 5.62
C ASP A 219 -5.20 17.55 6.74
N ALA A 220 -5.28 16.83 7.87
CA ALA A 220 -4.31 16.86 8.96
C ALA A 220 -3.11 15.89 8.77
N GLY A 221 -3.03 15.16 7.65
CA GLY A 221 -1.99 14.16 7.40
C GLY A 221 -2.10 12.90 8.26
N LEU A 222 -3.28 12.65 8.85
CA LEU A 222 -3.56 11.48 9.67
C LEU A 222 -4.12 10.33 8.81
N ASP A 223 -3.76 9.11 9.18
CA ASP A 223 -4.32 7.89 8.59
C ASP A 223 -5.54 7.45 9.41
N PRO A 224 -6.77 7.60 8.87
CA PRO A 224 -7.99 7.29 9.61
C PRO A 224 -8.16 5.79 9.88
N GLU A 225 -7.68 4.92 8.99
CA GLU A 225 -7.77 3.46 9.16
C GLU A 225 -6.89 3.04 10.33
N ARG A 226 -5.64 3.50 10.36
CA ARG A 226 -4.72 3.24 11.47
C ARG A 226 -5.21 3.86 12.77
N ALA A 227 -5.75 5.08 12.72
CA ALA A 227 -6.25 5.78 13.91
C ALA A 227 -7.41 5.04 14.57
N LEU A 228 -8.44 4.64 13.81
CA LEU A 228 -9.57 3.91 14.38
C LEU A 228 -9.15 2.53 14.88
N ARG A 229 -8.32 1.81 14.11
CA ARG A 229 -7.82 0.49 14.51
C ARG A 229 -7.14 0.53 15.88
N ARG A 230 -6.26 1.51 16.09
CA ARG A 230 -5.59 1.71 17.39
C ARG A 230 -6.58 2.03 18.51
N ALA A 231 -7.52 2.94 18.27
CA ALA A 231 -8.53 3.29 19.28
C ALA A 231 -9.40 2.08 19.69
N VAL A 232 -9.71 1.18 18.75
CA VAL A 232 -10.44 -0.07 19.03
C VAL A 232 -9.60 -1.02 19.89
N LEU A 233 -8.31 -1.20 19.55
CA LEU A 233 -7.39 -2.03 20.35
C LEU A 233 -7.21 -1.47 21.77
N ASP A 234 -7.09 -0.15 21.90
CA ASP A 234 -7.01 0.52 23.20
C ASP A 234 -8.28 0.27 24.02
N TYR A 235 -9.46 0.41 23.41
CA TYR A 235 -10.73 0.09 24.07
C TYR A 235 -10.81 -1.37 24.53
N GLN A 236 -10.36 -2.32 23.70
CA GLN A 236 -10.35 -3.74 24.07
C GLN A 236 -9.45 -4.02 25.27
N ARG A 237 -8.24 -3.46 25.28
CA ARG A 237 -7.31 -3.58 26.41
C ARG A 237 -7.91 -2.98 27.67
N ASP A 238 -8.41 -1.75 27.59
CA ASP A 238 -8.96 -1.03 28.74
C ASP A 238 -10.22 -1.74 29.31
N ALA A 239 -11.03 -2.37 28.46
CA ALA A 239 -12.19 -3.16 28.87
C ALA A 239 -11.81 -4.47 29.59
N LEU A 240 -10.66 -5.07 29.25
CA LEU A 240 -10.15 -6.27 29.91
C LEU A 240 -9.43 -5.95 31.22
N ASP A 241 -8.68 -4.84 31.28
CA ASP A 241 -7.96 -4.41 32.48
C ASP A 241 -8.91 -3.83 33.55
N GLY A 242 -10.11 -3.38 33.15
CA GLY A 242 -11.16 -2.87 34.03
C GLY A 242 -12.14 -3.92 34.56
N ALA A 243 -12.03 -5.19 34.14
CA ALA A 243 -12.89 -6.31 34.54
C ALA A 243 -12.20 -7.23 35.58
#